data_AF-A0A4V1USG0-F1
#
_entry.id   AF-A0A4V1USG0-F1
#
_cell.length_a   1.000
_cell.length_b   1.000
_cell.length_c   1.000
_cell.angle_alpha   90.00
_cell.angle_beta   90.00
_cell.angle_gamma   90.00
#
_symmetry.space_group_name_H-M   'P 1'
#
loop_
_entity.id
_entity.type
_entity.pdbx_description
1 polymer ?
#
loop_
_entity_poly.entity_id
_entity_poly.type
_entity_poly.pdbx_seq_one_letter_code
_entity_poly.pdbx_strand_id
1 'polypeptide(L)'
;MKPILICIGLLCFKLGHSQALKDTLFFSNGSIIIGKLELVKLGVVTFDPDDANDITVQLRKLKTISAMRKIFRIETVAKQIYFGNMLSHPEINKIY
;
A
#
# COMPACT_ATOMS: atom_id res chain seq x y z
N MET A 1 -11.38 43.45 -18.76
CA MET A 1 -11.36 42.03 -19.17
C MET A 1 -10.04 41.29 -18.90
N LYS A 2 -8.90 41.98 -18.66
CA LYS A 2 -7.60 41.34 -18.35
C LYS A 2 -7.41 40.74 -16.94
N PRO A 3 -8.07 41.21 -15.84
CA PRO A 3 -7.79 40.64 -14.52
C PRO A 3 -8.49 39.30 -14.25
N ILE A 4 -9.60 39.02 -14.96
CA ILE A 4 -10.38 37.77 -14.79
C ILE A 4 -9.58 36.55 -15.31
N LEU A 5 -8.82 36.72 -16.39
CA LEU A 5 -7.94 35.68 -16.95
C LEU A 5 -6.81 35.27 -15.97
N ILE A 6 -6.33 36.21 -15.15
CA ILE A 6 -5.29 35.93 -14.14
C ILE A 6 -5.85 35.10 -12.99
N CYS A 7 -7.09 35.36 -12.56
CA CYS A 7 -7.75 34.59 -11.51
C CYS A 7 -8.05 33.15 -11.93
N ILE A 8 -8.43 32.92 -13.19
CA ILE A 8 -8.70 31.57 -13.73
C ILE A 8 -7.40 30.74 -13.80
N GLY A 9 -6.27 31.37 -14.20
CA GLY A 9 -4.97 30.70 -14.22
C GLY A 9 -4.48 30.24 -12.84
N LEU A 10 -4.75 31.03 -11.79
CA LEU A 10 -4.37 30.71 -10.40
C LEU A 10 -5.22 29.59 -9.78
N LEU A 11 -6.48 29.43 -10.21
CA LEU A 11 -7.35 28.33 -9.75
C LEU A 11 -6.95 26.96 -10.34
N CYS A 12 -6.36 26.93 -11.54
CA CYS A 12 -5.94 25.67 -12.18
C CYS A 12 -4.70 25.03 -11.54
N PHE A 13 -3.85 25.79 -10.83
CA PHE A 13 -2.65 25.25 -10.16
C PHE A 13 -2.96 24.42 -8.90
N LYS A 14 -4.22 24.36 -8.45
CA LYS A 14 -4.63 23.57 -7.27
C LYS A 14 -5.16 22.18 -7.61
N LEU A 15 -5.21 21.78 -8.88
CA LEU A 15 -5.50 20.41 -9.30
C LEU A 15 -4.27 19.51 -9.14
N GLY A 16 -3.66 19.53 -7.96
CA GLY A 16 -2.66 18.54 -7.57
C GLY A 16 -3.33 17.17 -7.54
N HIS A 17 -2.87 16.28 -8.41
CA HIS A 17 -3.40 14.93 -8.53
C HIS A 17 -3.17 14.18 -7.22
N SER A 18 -4.24 13.94 -6.46
CA SER A 18 -4.20 13.02 -5.33
C SER A 18 -4.11 11.60 -5.91
N GLN A 19 -2.88 11.09 -6.10
CA GLN A 19 -2.71 9.68 -6.40
C GLN A 19 -3.12 8.91 -5.15
N ALA A 20 -4.16 8.09 -5.27
CA ALA A 20 -4.52 7.16 -4.22
C ALA A 20 -3.31 6.26 -3.96
N LEU A 21 -2.76 6.30 -2.74
CA LEU A 21 -1.75 5.34 -2.32
C LEU A 21 -2.32 3.94 -2.58
N LYS A 22 -1.60 3.11 -3.33
CA LYS A 22 -1.98 1.72 -3.60
C LYS A 22 -1.11 0.79 -2.77
N ASP A 23 -1.68 -0.31 -2.29
CA ASP A 23 -0.87 -1.32 -1.62
C ASP A 23 -0.10 -2.09 -2.70
N THR A 24 1.12 -2.52 -2.39
CA THR A 24 2.05 -3.11 -3.36
C THR A 24 2.82 -4.26 -2.73
N LEU A 25 2.84 -5.40 -3.40
CA LEU A 25 3.69 -6.54 -3.09
C LEU A 25 4.93 -6.52 -3.98
N PHE A 26 6.10 -6.53 -3.37
CA PHE A 26 7.37 -6.68 -4.06
C PHE A 26 7.87 -8.10 -3.84
N PHE A 27 8.00 -8.89 -4.90
CA PHE A 27 8.44 -10.28 -4.84
C PHE A 27 9.97 -10.38 -4.90
N SER A 28 10.53 -11.44 -4.31
CA SER A 28 11.97 -11.69 -4.30
C SER A 28 12.55 -11.94 -5.69
N ASN A 29 11.72 -12.36 -6.65
CA ASN A 29 12.09 -12.52 -8.06
C ASN A 29 12.05 -11.20 -8.87
N GLY A 30 11.74 -10.07 -8.22
CA GLY A 30 11.63 -8.76 -8.86
C GLY A 30 10.24 -8.44 -9.44
N SER A 31 9.27 -9.37 -9.43
CA SER A 31 7.90 -9.08 -9.82
C SER A 31 7.22 -8.14 -8.82
N ILE A 32 6.28 -7.34 -9.32
CA ILE A 32 5.52 -6.37 -8.51
C ILE A 32 4.04 -6.58 -8.81
N ILE A 33 3.22 -6.60 -7.76
CA ILE A 33 1.75 -6.66 -7.88
C ILE A 33 1.16 -5.50 -7.08
N ILE A 34 0.23 -4.80 -7.71
CA ILE A 34 -0.44 -3.61 -7.16
C ILE A 34 -1.91 -3.96 -6.91
N GLY A 35 -2.45 -3.49 -5.78
CA GLY A 35 -3.82 -3.78 -5.38
C GLY A 35 -4.10 -3.40 -3.93
N LYS A 36 -4.80 -4.29 -3.23
CA LYS A 36 -5.24 -4.11 -1.85
C LYS A 36 -4.81 -5.29 -0.98
N LEU A 37 -4.18 -4.98 0.15
CA LEU A 37 -3.83 -5.98 1.14
C LEU A 37 -5.04 -6.32 2.00
N GLU A 38 -5.51 -7.57 1.95
CA GLU A 38 -6.66 -8.02 2.73
C GLU A 38 -6.25 -8.60 4.08
N LEU A 39 -5.27 -9.52 4.09
CA LEU A 39 -4.90 -10.25 5.29
C LEU A 39 -3.44 -10.71 5.25
N VAL A 40 -2.77 -10.66 6.41
CA VAL A 40 -1.50 -11.35 6.65
C VAL A 40 -1.68 -12.27 7.85
N LYS A 41 -1.56 -13.59 7.66
CA LYS A 41 -1.75 -14.58 8.72
C LYS A 41 -0.87 -15.81 8.48
N LEU A 42 -0.18 -16.25 9.54
CA LEU A 42 0.58 -17.52 9.57
C LEU A 42 1.55 -17.69 8.38
N GLY A 43 2.32 -16.64 8.04
CA GLY A 43 3.29 -16.72 6.95
C GLY A 43 2.69 -16.56 5.54
N VAL A 44 1.41 -16.18 5.43
CA VAL A 44 0.68 -16.06 4.17
C VAL A 44 0.00 -14.70 4.07
N VAL A 45 0.00 -14.14 2.86
CA VAL A 45 -0.65 -12.89 2.47
C VAL A 45 -1.82 -13.20 1.55
N THR A 46 -3.01 -12.67 1.85
CA THR A 46 -4.15 -12.59 0.94
C THR A 46 -4.19 -11.18 0.35
N PHE A 47 -4.24 -11.09 -0.97
CA PHE A 47 -4.12 -9.84 -1.71
C PHE A 47 -5.11 -9.82 -2.86
N ASP A 48 -5.80 -8.70 -3.03
CA ASP A 48 -6.77 -8.42 -4.10
C ASP A 48 -6.07 -7.52 -5.15
N PRO A 49 -5.59 -8.09 -6.28
CA PRO A 49 -4.89 -7.32 -7.32
C PRO A 49 -5.88 -6.51 -8.16
N ASP A 50 -5.47 -5.33 -8.62
CA ASP A 50 -6.36 -4.44 -9.38
C ASP A 50 -6.92 -5.08 -10.68
N ASP A 51 -6.16 -5.98 -11.32
CA ASP A 51 -6.46 -6.53 -12.65
C ASP A 51 -6.59 -8.08 -12.66
N ALA A 52 -6.76 -8.72 -11.49
CA ALA A 52 -6.85 -10.17 -11.38
C ALA A 52 -7.73 -10.60 -10.21
N ASN A 53 -8.02 -11.91 -10.12
CA ASN A 53 -8.67 -12.47 -8.94
C ASN A 53 -7.72 -12.48 -7.74
N ASP A 54 -8.30 -12.53 -6.54
CA ASP A 54 -7.58 -12.66 -5.27
C ASP A 54 -6.49 -13.73 -5.32
N ILE A 55 -5.31 -13.36 -4.81
CA ILE A 55 -4.16 -14.24 -4.72
C ILE A 55 -3.78 -14.49 -3.27
N THR A 56 -3.32 -15.72 -3.02
CA THR A 56 -2.74 -16.12 -1.75
C THR A 56 -1.26 -16.40 -1.95
N VAL A 57 -0.40 -15.63 -1.27
CA VAL A 57 1.06 -15.63 -1.47
C VAL A 57 1.78 -15.95 -0.17
N GLN A 58 2.80 -16.80 -0.22
CA GLN A 58 3.64 -17.06 0.94
C GLN A 58 4.58 -15.87 1.21
N LEU A 59 4.65 -15.39 2.46
CA LEU A 59 5.49 -14.26 2.87
C LEU A 59 6.96 -14.40 2.44
N ARG A 60 7.51 -15.62 2.49
CA ARG A 60 8.90 -15.90 2.06
C ARG A 60 9.20 -15.62 0.58
N LYS A 61 8.17 -15.48 -0.25
CA LYS A 61 8.31 -15.10 -1.67
C LYS A 61 8.32 -13.59 -1.87
N LEU A 62 7.99 -12.83 -0.82
CA LEU A 62 7.95 -11.38 -0.83
C LEU A 62 9.28 -10.84 -0.29
N LYS A 63 9.77 -9.82 -0.99
CA LYS A 63 10.89 -8.98 -0.54
C LYS A 63 10.41 -7.86 0.37
N THR A 64 9.26 -7.26 0.08
CA THR A 64 8.69 -6.15 0.86
C THR A 64 7.19 -6.02 0.58
N ILE A 65 6.46 -5.47 1.55
CA ILE A 65 5.06 -5.08 1.43
C ILE A 65 4.97 -3.58 1.68
N SER A 66 4.34 -2.84 0.77
CA SER A 66 3.91 -1.46 1.01
C SER A 66 2.41 -1.45 1.19
N ALA A 67 1.93 -1.14 2.38
CA ALA A 67 0.49 -1.12 2.67
C ALA A 67 0.17 0.07 3.58
N MET A 68 0.08 1.25 2.98
CA MET A 68 -0.07 2.52 3.71
C MET A 68 -1.51 3.04 3.74
N ARG A 69 -2.45 2.37 3.07
CA ARG A 69 -3.84 2.86 2.96
C ARG A 69 -4.66 2.74 4.24
N LYS A 70 -4.37 1.75 5.08
CA LYS A 70 -5.26 1.36 6.19
C LYS A 70 -4.51 1.06 7.48
N ILE A 71 -5.23 1.26 8.58
CA ILE A 71 -4.85 0.76 9.89
C ILE A 71 -5.11 -0.76 9.90
N PHE A 72 -4.06 -1.53 10.11
CA PHE A 72 -4.11 -2.97 10.25
C PHE A 72 -4.38 -3.36 11.70
N ARG A 73 -5.18 -4.41 11.87
CA ARG A 73 -5.34 -5.11 13.15
C ARG A 73 -4.36 -6.28 13.19
N ILE A 74 -3.42 -6.24 14.12
CA ILE A 74 -2.43 -7.29 14.36
C ILE A 74 -2.83 -8.02 15.63
N GLU A 75 -2.91 -9.36 15.57
CA GLU A 75 -3.16 -10.21 16.72
C GLU A 75 -1.92 -11.04 17.00
N THR A 76 -1.33 -10.90 18.18
CA THR A 76 -0.12 -11.64 18.57
C THR A 76 -0.48 -13.05 19.04
N VAL A 77 0.54 -13.92 19.15
CA VAL A 77 0.39 -15.27 19.74
C VAL A 77 -0.15 -15.25 21.18
N ALA A 78 0.04 -14.14 21.90
CA ALA A 78 -0.50 -13.91 23.24
C ALA A 78 -1.95 -13.36 23.23
N LYS A 79 -2.62 -13.34 22.07
CA LYS A 79 -3.97 -12.78 21.85
C LYS A 79 -4.09 -11.29 22.14
N GLN A 80 -2.96 -10.57 22.12
CA GLN A 80 -2.98 -9.11 22.23
C GLN A 80 -3.27 -8.51 20.86
N ILE A 81 -4.14 -7.50 20.84
CA ILE A 81 -4.57 -6.85 19.60
C ILE A 81 -3.92 -5.46 19.52
N TYR A 82 -3.26 -5.19 18.40
CA TYR A 82 -2.66 -3.90 18.07
C TYR A 82 -3.30 -3.34 16.81
N PHE A 83 -3.38 -2.01 16.74
CA PHE A 83 -3.85 -1.29 15.56
C PHE A 83 -2.76 -0.35 15.10
N GLY A 84 -2.37 -0.40 13.83
CA GLY A 84 -1.32 0.46 13.30
C GLY A 84 -1.18 0.38 11.79
N ASN A 85 -0.43 1.33 11.22
CA ASN A 85 -0.07 1.30 9.82
C ASN A 85 1.23 0.50 9.64
N MET A 86 1.35 -0.26 8.55
CA MET A 86 2.62 -0.87 8.18
C MET A 86 3.48 0.17 7.47
N LEU A 87 4.43 0.74 8.20
CA LEU A 87 5.44 1.61 7.63
C LEU A 87 6.47 0.75 6.89
N SER A 88 6.76 1.09 5.64
CA SER A 88 7.90 0.51 4.93
C SER A 88 9.18 0.91 5.67
N HIS A 89 9.95 -0.06 6.15
CA HIS A 89 11.25 0.24 6.74
C HIS A 89 12.17 0.77 5.62
N PRO A 90 12.95 1.85 5.84
CA PRO A 90 13.87 2.39 4.84
C PRO A 90 15.01 1.43 4.44
N GLU A 91 15.14 0.27 5.09
CA GLU A 91 16.15 -0.74 4.74
C GLU A 91 15.50 -1.83 3.88
N ILE A 92 16.00 -1.95 2.64
CA ILE A 92 15.47 -2.76 1.53
C ILE A 92 15.44 -4.29 1.82
N ASN A 93 15.95 -4.74 2.97
CA ASN A 93 16.30 -6.14 3.22
C ASN A 93 15.70 -6.78 4.49
N LYS A 94 14.72 -6.16 5.17
CA LYS A 94 14.08 -6.80 6.33
C LYS A 94 12.56 -6.63 6.32
N ILE A 95 11.86 -7.76 6.30
CA ILE A 95 10.45 -7.86 6.69
C ILE A 95 10.47 -8.47 8.10
N TYR A 96 10.00 -7.72 9.11
CA TYR A 96 9.68 -8.27 10.43
C TYR A 96 8.20 -8.68 10.46
#